data_AF-A0A8J8MS82-F1
#
_entry.id   AF-A0A8J8MS82-F1
#
_cell.length_a   1.000
_cell.length_b   1.000
_cell.length_c   1.000
_cell.angle_alpha   90.00
_cell.angle_beta   90.00
_cell.angle_gamma   90.00
#
_symmetry.space_group_name_H-M   'P 1'
#
loop_
_entity.id
_entity.type
_entity.pdbx_description
1 polymer ?
#
loop_
_entity_poly.entity_id
_entity_poly.type
_entity_poly.pdbx_seq_one_letter_code
_entity_poly.pdbx_strand_id
1 'polypeptide(L)'
;MRWRTVADNWEAFQESILEAWPDLTEEDLIEIEGDRVAFEKRLVDLTGDDQDDIAQQVEEWMEGAVPSDVHMDEHHDDDSIRDSRLYVSPGEDASDDDRKFGDDNVTDDPVSGG
;
A
#
# COMPACT_ATOMS: atom_id res chain seq x y z
N MET A 1 2.50 1.16 -10.21
CA MET A 1 2.06 -0.14 -9.62
C MET A 1 2.51 -1.29 -10.52
N ARG A 2 2.76 -2.51 -10.02
CA ARG A 2 3.07 -3.68 -10.88
C ARG A 2 1.79 -4.47 -11.15
N TRP A 3 1.56 -4.89 -12.40
CA TRP A 3 0.40 -5.71 -12.79
C TRP A 3 0.22 -6.96 -11.91
N ARG A 4 1.34 -7.55 -11.46
CA ARG A 4 1.30 -8.70 -10.55
C ARG A 4 0.50 -8.45 -9.28
N THR A 5 0.56 -7.24 -8.71
CA THR A 5 -0.23 -6.86 -7.53
C THR A 5 -1.72 -6.83 -7.84
N VAL A 6 -2.09 -6.39 -9.05
CA VAL A 6 -3.48 -6.40 -9.54
C VAL A 6 -3.96 -7.84 -9.73
N ALA A 7 -3.14 -8.70 -10.33
CA ALA A 7 -3.46 -10.12 -10.53
C ALA A 7 -3.60 -10.88 -9.20
N ASP A 8 -2.69 -10.67 -8.24
CA ASP A 8 -2.74 -11.31 -6.91
C ASP A 8 -3.97 -10.88 -6.09
N ASN A 9 -4.53 -9.70 -6.35
CA ASN A 9 -5.70 -9.14 -5.65
C ASN A 9 -6.86 -8.87 -6.62
N TRP A 10 -7.01 -9.69 -7.66
CA TRP A 10 -7.89 -9.43 -8.80
C TRP A 10 -9.31 -9.06 -8.39
N GLU A 11 -9.92 -9.82 -7.46
CA GLU A 11 -11.27 -9.59 -6.94
C GLU A 11 -11.45 -8.18 -6.34
N ALA A 12 -10.42 -7.65 -5.67
CA ALA A 12 -10.47 -6.31 -5.07
C ALA A 12 -10.40 -5.17 -6.11
N PHE A 13 -9.89 -5.45 -7.31
CA PHE A 13 -9.80 -4.48 -8.40
C PHE A 13 -10.98 -4.55 -9.37
N GLN A 14 -11.82 -5.60 -9.33
CA GLN A 14 -12.92 -5.77 -10.30
C GLN A 14 -13.87 -4.59 -10.32
N GLU A 15 -14.27 -4.07 -9.15
CA GLU A 15 -15.17 -2.90 -9.08
C GLU A 15 -14.53 -1.68 -9.77
N SER A 16 -13.27 -1.38 -9.45
CA SER A 16 -12.54 -0.25 -10.06
C SER A 16 -12.31 -0.42 -11.57
N ILE A 17 -12.13 -1.66 -12.03
CA ILE A 17 -12.01 -1.99 -13.45
C ILE A 17 -13.35 -1.75 -14.17
N LEU A 18 -14.47 -2.20 -13.60
CA LEU A 18 -15.81 -1.97 -14.18
C LEU A 18 -16.19 -0.48 -14.20
N GLU A 19 -15.72 0.29 -13.21
CA GLU A 19 -15.90 1.75 -13.20
C GLU A 19 -15.10 2.44 -14.32
N ALA A 20 -13.90 1.96 -14.62
CA ALA A 20 -13.05 2.50 -15.69
C ALA A 20 -13.53 2.08 -17.09
N TRP A 21 -14.01 0.84 -17.23
CA TRP A 21 -14.49 0.28 -18.49
C TRP A 21 -15.89 -0.32 -18.31
N PRO A 22 -16.96 0.49 -18.44
CA PRO A 22 -18.35 0.05 -18.20
C PRO A 22 -18.88 -0.94 -19.24
N ASP A 23 -18.17 -1.11 -20.36
CA ASP A 23 -18.47 -2.13 -21.38
C ASP A 23 -18.00 -3.54 -20.99
N LEU A 24 -17.15 -3.66 -19.95
CA LEU A 24 -16.80 -4.96 -19.37
C LEU A 24 -17.92 -5.46 -18.45
N THR A 25 -18.03 -6.78 -18.33
CA THR A 25 -18.92 -7.43 -17.37
C THR A 25 -18.13 -8.16 -16.29
N GLU A 26 -18.75 -8.41 -15.14
CA GLU A 26 -18.17 -9.24 -14.07
C GLU A 26 -17.80 -10.64 -14.60
N GLU A 27 -18.60 -11.21 -15.50
CA GLU A 27 -18.32 -12.51 -16.13
C GLU A 27 -17.01 -12.48 -16.93
N ASP A 28 -16.77 -11.42 -17.70
CA ASP A 28 -15.52 -11.24 -18.44
C ASP A 28 -14.30 -11.22 -17.50
N LEU A 29 -14.41 -10.49 -16.38
CA LEU A 29 -13.33 -10.38 -15.40
C LEU A 29 -13.06 -11.72 -14.70
N ILE A 30 -14.10 -12.52 -14.44
CA ILE A 30 -13.96 -13.87 -13.89
C ILE A 30 -13.22 -14.78 -14.88
N GLU A 31 -13.51 -14.69 -16.17
CA GLU A 31 -12.83 -15.50 -17.21
C GLU A 31 -11.36 -15.09 -17.42
N ILE A 32 -11.03 -13.82 -17.19
CA ILE A 32 -9.68 -13.27 -17.38
C ILE A 32 -8.73 -13.68 -16.25
N GLU A 33 -9.22 -13.88 -15.03
CA GLU A 33 -8.44 -14.32 -13.85
C GLU A 33 -7.14 -13.51 -13.62
N GLY A 34 -7.15 -12.20 -13.92
CA GLY A 34 -5.98 -11.34 -13.76
C GLY A 34 -4.87 -11.51 -14.80
N ASP A 35 -5.12 -12.23 -15.90
CA ASP A 35 -4.19 -12.30 -17.03
C ASP A 35 -4.20 -10.99 -17.83
N ARG A 36 -3.05 -10.30 -17.84
CA ARG A 36 -2.90 -9.01 -18.52
C ARG A 36 -3.23 -9.08 -20.00
N VAL A 37 -2.77 -10.13 -20.67
CA VAL A 37 -2.89 -10.24 -22.12
C VAL A 37 -4.34 -10.53 -22.50
N ALA A 38 -5.02 -11.40 -21.74
CA ALA A 38 -6.44 -11.68 -21.90
C ALA A 38 -7.29 -10.42 -21.62
N PHE A 39 -6.93 -9.65 -20.59
CA PHE A 39 -7.59 -8.39 -20.26
C PHE A 39 -7.46 -7.36 -21.39
N GLU A 40 -6.24 -7.05 -21.81
CA GLU A 40 -6.00 -6.09 -22.89
C GLU A 40 -6.68 -6.55 -24.19
N LYS A 41 -6.61 -7.85 -24.52
CA LYS A 41 -7.28 -8.38 -25.71
C LYS A 41 -8.80 -8.23 -25.62
N ARG A 42 -9.39 -8.46 -24.44
CA ARG A 42 -10.84 -8.28 -24.25
C ARG A 42 -11.25 -6.83 -24.45
N LEU A 43 -10.45 -5.90 -23.94
CA LEU A 43 -10.66 -4.46 -24.14
C LEU A 43 -10.56 -4.07 -25.63
N VAL A 44 -9.58 -4.58 -26.38
CA VAL A 44 -9.49 -4.38 -27.84
C VAL A 44 -10.75 -4.89 -28.55
N ASP A 45 -11.23 -6.09 -28.20
CA ASP A 45 -12.44 -6.66 -28.81
C ASP A 45 -13.72 -5.85 -28.51
N LEU A 46 -13.79 -5.19 -27.35
CA LEU A 46 -14.96 -4.40 -26.93
C LEU A 46 -14.94 -2.97 -27.46
N THR A 47 -13.80 -2.29 -27.34
CA THR A 47 -13.63 -0.88 -27.72
C THR A 47 -13.37 -0.71 -29.21
N GLY A 48 -12.72 -1.70 -29.83
CA GLY A 48 -12.21 -1.60 -31.19
C GLY A 48 -10.92 -0.77 -31.32
N ASP A 49 -10.31 -0.38 -30.20
CA ASP A 49 -9.05 0.37 -30.17
C ASP A 49 -7.84 -0.52 -30.47
N ASP A 50 -6.71 0.12 -30.80
CA ASP A 50 -5.45 -0.58 -31.01
C ASP A 50 -4.84 -1.09 -29.69
N GLN A 51 -4.06 -2.18 -29.78
CA GLN A 51 -3.41 -2.79 -28.61
C GLN A 51 -2.52 -1.79 -27.83
N ASP A 52 -1.86 -0.86 -28.53
CA ASP A 52 -0.98 0.14 -27.92
C ASP A 52 -1.80 1.15 -27.09
N ASP A 53 -2.93 1.62 -27.62
CA ASP A 53 -3.85 2.52 -26.91
C ASP A 53 -4.46 1.82 -25.68
N ILE A 54 -4.84 0.54 -25.79
CA ILE A 54 -5.32 -0.22 -24.65
C ILE A 54 -4.22 -0.41 -23.61
N ALA A 55 -3.00 -0.78 -24.02
CA ALA A 55 -1.90 -0.95 -23.10
C ALA A 55 -1.62 0.36 -22.33
N GLN A 56 -1.65 1.50 -23.02
CA GLN A 56 -1.50 2.81 -22.40
C GLN A 56 -2.63 3.11 -21.41
N GLN A 57 -3.89 2.88 -21.77
CA GLN A 57 -5.03 3.08 -20.86
C GLN A 57 -4.92 2.22 -19.59
N VAL A 58 -4.48 0.98 -19.72
CA VAL A 58 -4.25 0.08 -18.58
C VAL A 58 -3.11 0.58 -17.70
N GLU A 59 -2.04 1.12 -18.28
CA GLU A 59 -0.96 1.76 -17.53
C GLU A 59 -1.45 3.01 -16.79
N GLU A 60 -2.17 3.90 -17.47
CA GLU A 60 -2.74 5.11 -16.87
C GLU A 60 -3.71 4.78 -15.74
N TRP A 61 -4.54 3.75 -15.89
CA TRP A 61 -5.41 3.25 -14.83
C TRP A 61 -4.59 2.72 -13.65
N MET A 62 -3.53 1.92 -13.87
CA MET A 62 -2.67 1.45 -12.78
C MET A 62 -1.91 2.57 -12.05
N GLU A 63 -1.71 3.73 -12.70
CA GLU A 63 -1.08 4.91 -12.11
C GLU A 63 -2.08 5.80 -11.37
N GLY A 64 -3.32 5.92 -11.87
CA GLY A 64 -4.35 6.82 -11.34
C GLY A 64 -5.39 6.15 -10.42
N ALA A 65 -5.68 4.87 -10.63
CA ALA A 65 -6.65 4.08 -9.86
C ALA A 65 -5.95 3.28 -8.77
N VAL A 66 -5.13 3.96 -7.96
CA VAL A 66 -4.77 3.43 -6.64
C VAL A 66 -6.00 3.68 -5.75
N PRO A 67 -6.86 2.69 -5.46
CA PRO A 67 -7.81 2.85 -4.38
C PRO A 67 -7.01 3.18 -3.12
N SER A 68 -7.45 4.17 -2.35
CA SER A 68 -6.83 4.55 -1.07
C SER A 68 -6.70 3.38 -0.08
N ASP A 69 -7.33 2.22 -0.37
CA ASP A 69 -7.27 0.97 0.38
C ASP A 69 -6.07 0.06 0.01
N VAL A 70 -5.36 0.32 -1.11
CA VAL A 70 -4.11 -0.37 -1.50
C VAL A 70 -2.88 0.47 -1.12
N HIS A 71 -2.97 1.16 0.01
CA HIS A 71 -1.86 1.83 0.70
C HIS A 71 -1.19 0.91 1.75
N MET A 72 -1.12 -0.39 1.48
CA MET A 72 -0.40 -1.41 2.25
C MET A 72 0.19 -2.36 1.18
N ASP A 73 1.44 -2.29 0.73
CA ASP A 73 2.65 -2.49 1.52
C ASP A 73 3.83 -1.97 0.65
N GLU A 74 4.38 -0.80 1.00
CA GLU A 74 5.60 -0.25 0.37
C GLU A 74 6.89 -0.83 1.01
N HIS A 75 6.78 -1.86 1.86
CA HIS A 75 7.91 -2.42 2.60
C HIS A 75 8.40 -3.79 2.07
N HIS A 76 8.40 -3.96 0.76
CA HIS A 76 9.23 -5.00 0.13
C HIS A 76 10.14 -4.38 -0.93
N ASP A 77 11.07 -3.57 -0.42
CA ASP A 77 12.36 -3.32 -1.06
C ASP A 77 13.09 -4.65 -1.34
N ASP A 78 13.73 -4.65 -2.50
CA ASP A 78 14.57 -5.69 -3.07
C ASP A 78 15.70 -6.20 -2.15
N ASP A 79 16.03 -7.48 -2.39
CA ASP A 79 17.35 -8.10 -2.25
C ASP A 79 17.97 -8.39 -0.85
N SER A 80 18.42 -9.65 -0.76
CA SER A 80 19.41 -10.20 0.20
C SER A 80 18.95 -10.61 1.61
N ILE A 81 18.20 -11.72 1.69
CA ILE A 81 18.37 -12.66 2.81
C ILE A 81 19.73 -13.36 2.66
N ARG A 82 20.80 -12.70 3.09
CA ARG A 82 22.03 -13.36 3.53
C ARG A 82 22.51 -12.67 4.80
N ASP A 83 22.56 -13.45 5.88
CA ASP A 83 23.39 -13.20 7.06
C ASP A 83 22.80 -12.35 8.21
N SER A 84 21.64 -12.72 8.76
CA SER A 84 21.29 -12.37 10.16
C SER A 84 20.36 -13.40 10.81
N ARG A 85 20.74 -14.68 10.77
CA ARG A 85 20.44 -15.57 11.89
C ARG A 85 21.52 -15.31 12.92
N LEU A 86 21.16 -14.79 14.09
CA LEU A 86 21.80 -15.02 15.40
C LEU A 86 21.09 -14.08 16.40
N TYR A 87 20.13 -14.61 17.16
CA TYR A 87 20.32 -14.95 18.57
C TYR A 87 19.87 -13.81 19.51
N VAL A 88 18.59 -13.84 19.88
CA VAL A 88 18.07 -13.06 21.01
C VAL A 88 18.65 -13.67 22.29
N SER A 89 19.53 -12.93 22.95
CA SER A 89 19.98 -13.26 24.32
C SER A 89 18.94 -12.76 25.34
N PRO A 90 18.69 -13.49 26.44
CA PRO A 90 17.78 -13.05 27.48
C PRO A 90 18.47 -11.99 28.35
N GLY A 91 17.89 -10.80 28.41
CA GLY A 91 18.44 -9.67 29.14
C GLY A 91 17.65 -8.40 28.84
N GLU A 92 16.34 -8.45 29.05
CA GLU A 92 15.52 -7.24 29.18
C GLU A 92 16.02 -6.50 30.42
N ASP A 93 16.82 -5.45 30.21
CA ASP A 93 17.03 -4.43 31.23
C ASP A 93 16.03 -3.29 30.96
N ALA A 94 14.97 -3.27 31.77
CA ALA A 94 14.02 -2.17 31.82
C ALA A 94 14.70 -0.98 32.50
N SER A 95 15.31 -0.08 31.74
CA SER A 95 15.72 1.24 32.23
C SER A 95 15.98 2.19 31.07
N ASP A 96 15.03 3.08 30.80
CA ASP A 96 15.24 4.45 30.29
C ASP A 96 13.84 5.10 30.17
N ASP A 97 13.49 6.28 30.66
CA ASP A 97 14.12 7.26 31.56
C ASP A 97 13.01 8.29 31.86
N ASP A 98 12.35 8.24 33.03
CA ASP A 98 11.28 9.17 33.43
C ASP A 98 11.82 10.57 33.85
N ARG A 99 13.01 10.97 33.41
CA ARG A 99 13.60 12.27 33.79
C ARG A 99 13.18 13.38 32.85
N LYS A 100 11.90 13.74 32.94
CA LYS A 100 11.42 15.07 32.55
C LYS A 100 10.55 15.73 33.63
N PHE A 101 10.96 15.64 34.90
CA PHE A 101 10.63 16.66 35.90
C PHE A 101 11.92 17.36 36.31
N GLY A 102 12.15 18.49 35.67
CA GLY A 102 13.22 19.43 36.01
C GLY A 102 12.69 20.47 36.98
N ASP A 103 13.29 20.44 38.16
CA ASP A 103 13.59 21.58 39.03
C ASP A 103 12.49 22.08 39.98
N ASP A 104 12.46 21.44 41.14
CA ASP A 104 12.16 22.10 42.40
C ASP A 104 13.20 23.21 42.67
N ASN A 105 12.81 24.48 42.57
CA ASN A 105 13.48 25.53 43.32
C ASN A 105 12.49 26.20 44.28
N VAL A 106 12.42 25.60 45.47
CA VAL A 106 11.99 26.21 46.72
C VAL A 106 12.46 27.66 46.84
N THR A 107 11.53 28.58 47.13
CA THR A 107 11.89 29.85 47.77
C THR A 107 10.75 30.24 48.73
N ASP A 108 11.00 29.90 49.99
CA ASP A 108 10.85 30.72 51.20
C ASP A 108 9.66 31.69 51.29
N ASP A 109 8.80 31.43 52.28
CA ASP A 109 7.80 32.34 52.83
C ASP A 109 8.47 33.62 53.40
N PRO A 110 7.82 34.79 53.29
CA PRO A 110 7.76 35.58 54.50
C PRO A 110 6.37 36.16 54.81
N VAL A 111 5.89 35.80 55.99
CA VAL A 111 5.00 36.60 56.85
C VAL A 111 5.56 38.03 57.06
N SER A 112 4.63 38.99 57.01
CA SER A 112 4.58 40.32 57.68
C SER A 112 4.95 41.59 56.90
N GLY A 113 3.98 42.52 56.88
CA GLY A 113 4.25 43.93 57.21
C GLY A 113 3.69 44.99 56.24
N GLY A 114 2.48 45.47 56.50
CA GLY A 114 1.89 46.68 55.92
C GLY A 114 0.58 47.07 56.59
#